data_AF-A0A944SEP1-F1
#
_entry.id   AF-A0A944SEP1-F1
#
_cell.length_a   1.000
_cell.length_b   1.000
_cell.length_c   1.000
_cell.angle_alpha   90.00
_cell.angle_beta   90.00
_cell.angle_gamma   90.00
#
_symmetry.space_group_name_H-M   'P 1'
#
loop_
_entity.id
_entity.type
_entity.pdbx_description
1 polymer ?
#
loop_
_entity_poly.entity_id
_entity_poly.type
_entity_poly.pdbx_seq_one_letter_code
_entity_poly.pdbx_strand_id
1 'polypeptide(L)'
;MSNIEAVARDICAKQLMRHGGCGAELAADVDRYWHCVAAELEAGLIDDTGIPVPKPGFDKGLEAYRDWCLRHPESKPDRTRLNGQV
;
A
#
# COMPACT_ATOMS: atom_id res chain seq x y z
N MET A 1 11.41 -10.09 12.92
CA MET A 1 10.76 -8.89 12.38
C MET A 1 10.65 -9.09 10.88
N SER A 2 9.51 -9.58 10.40
CA SER A 2 9.22 -9.53 8.97
C SER A 2 9.30 -8.07 8.55
N ASN A 3 10.11 -7.76 7.54
CA ASN A 3 10.16 -6.42 7.00
C ASN A 3 8.87 -6.18 6.21
N ILE A 4 7.83 -5.73 6.91
CA ILE A 4 6.48 -5.53 6.34
C ILE A 4 6.52 -4.60 5.13
N GLU A 5 7.47 -3.67 5.11
CA GLU A 5 7.75 -2.81 3.96
C GLU A 5 8.14 -3.62 2.72
N ALA A 6 9.03 -4.61 2.85
CA ALA A 6 9.46 -5.45 1.73
C ALA A 6 8.31 -6.31 1.19
N VAL A 7 7.49 -6.88 2.08
CA VAL A 7 6.32 -7.68 1.70
C VAL A 7 5.25 -6.81 1.04
N ALA A 8 4.96 -5.64 1.63
CA ALA A 8 3.98 -4.70 1.08
C ALA A 8 4.38 -4.16 -0.29
N ARG A 9 5.67 -3.85 -0.50
CA ARG A 9 6.19 -3.42 -1.81
C ARG A 9 6.08 -4.51 -2.87
N ASP A 10 6.40 -5.76 -2.53
CA ASP A 10 6.28 -6.89 -3.45
C ASP A 10 4.83 -7.15 -3.87
N ILE A 11 3.90 -7.14 -2.90
CA ILE A 11 2.46 -7.27 -3.18
C ILE A 11 1.95 -6.08 -4.01
N CYS A 12 2.32 -4.85 -3.65
CA CYS A 12 1.94 -3.65 -4.39
C CYS A 12 2.39 -3.72 -5.85
N ALA A 13 3.64 -4.13 -6.09
CA ALA A 13 4.17 -4.31 -7.44
C ALA A 13 3.35 -5.35 -8.23
N LYS A 14 3.06 -6.51 -7.63
CA LYS A 14 2.24 -7.56 -8.27
C LYS A 14 0.84 -7.08 -8.61
N GLN A 15 0.19 -6.32 -7.72
CA GLN A 15 -1.15 -5.77 -7.95
C GLN A 15 -1.13 -4.73 -9.09
N LEU A 16 -0.19 -3.79 -9.05
CA LEU A 16 -0.05 -2.77 -10.09
C LEU A 16 0.29 -3.37 -11.46
N MET A 17 1.16 -4.38 -11.52
CA MET A 17 1.48 -5.11 -12.76
C MET A 17 0.25 -5.82 -13.35
N ARG A 18 -0.63 -6.39 -12.52
CA ARG A 18 -1.90 -6.99 -12.99
C ARG A 18 -2.84 -5.96 -13.63
N HIS A 19 -2.70 -4.69 -13.27
CA HIS A 19 -3.46 -3.57 -13.84
C HIS A 19 -2.72 -2.85 -14.98
N GLY A 20 -1.59 -3.38 -15.45
CA GLY A 20 -0.83 -2.85 -16.59
C GLY A 20 0.35 -1.94 -16.24
N GLY A 21 0.69 -1.79 -14.96
CA GLY A 21 1.87 -1.03 -14.54
C GLY A 21 3.18 -1.68 -15.00
N CYS A 22 4.11 -0.88 -15.54
CA CYS A 22 5.42 -1.35 -15.97
C CYS A 22 6.50 -0.26 -15.86
N GLY A 23 7.78 -0.66 -15.96
CA GLY A 23 8.90 0.27 -16.06
C GLY A 23 9.08 1.21 -14.86
N ALA A 24 9.56 2.43 -15.12
CA ALA A 24 9.83 3.43 -14.08
C ALA A 24 8.55 3.94 -13.37
N GLU A 25 7.41 3.90 -14.06
CA GLU A 25 6.11 4.27 -13.49
C GLU A 25 5.70 3.29 -12.39
N LEU A 26 5.91 1.98 -12.61
CA LEU A 26 5.65 0.97 -11.58
C LEU A 26 6.45 1.22 -10.30
N ALA A 27 7.73 1.57 -10.41
CA ALA A 27 8.56 1.85 -9.23
C ALA A 27 8.05 3.08 -8.46
N ALA A 28 7.67 4.14 -9.17
CA ALA A 28 7.11 5.35 -8.57
C ALA A 28 5.74 5.10 -7.91
N ASP A 29 4.89 4.30 -8.55
CA ASP A 29 3.59 3.92 -8.00
C ASP A 29 3.74 3.01 -6.77
N VAL A 30 4.69 2.07 -6.78
CA VAL A 30 5.00 1.26 -5.59
C VAL A 30 5.45 2.14 -4.44
N ASP A 31 6.37 3.09 -4.67
CA ASP A 31 6.79 4.03 -3.62
C ASP A 31 5.63 4.90 -3.11
N ARG A 32 4.64 5.19 -3.96
CA ARG A 32 3.46 5.98 -3.58
C ARG A 32 2.43 5.18 -2.79
N TYR A 33 2.25 3.89 -3.10
CA TYR A 33 1.10 3.11 -2.63
C TYR A 33 1.42 1.94 -1.70
N TRP A 34 2.69 1.56 -1.50
CA TRP A 34 3.03 0.40 -0.66
C TRP A 34 2.49 0.52 0.78
N HIS A 35 2.36 1.73 1.31
CA HIS A 35 1.81 2.00 2.63
C HIS A 35 0.35 1.54 2.80
N CYS A 36 -0.45 1.62 1.73
CA CYS A 36 -1.83 1.12 1.75
C CYS A 36 -1.84 -0.40 1.93
N VAL A 37 -0.98 -1.10 1.18
CA VAL A 37 -0.82 -2.56 1.28
C VAL A 37 -0.28 -2.98 2.66
N ALA A 38 0.66 -2.21 3.22
CA ALA A 38 1.16 -2.43 4.57
C ALA A 38 0.04 -2.32 5.62
N ALA A 39 -0.83 -1.31 5.51
CA ALA A 39 -1.97 -1.15 6.40
C ALA A 39 -2.97 -2.32 6.29
N GLU A 40 -3.24 -2.79 5.07
CA GLU A 40 -4.13 -3.94 4.84
C GLU A 40 -3.54 -5.25 5.40
N LEU A 41 -2.23 -5.46 5.27
CA LEU A 41 -1.52 -6.59 5.89
C LEU A 41 -1.60 -6.56 7.41
N GLU A 42 -1.30 -5.41 8.03
CA GLU A 42 -1.35 -5.28 9.51
C GLU A 42 -2.77 -5.45 10.05
N ALA A 43 -3.78 -5.01 9.30
CA ALA A 43 -5.18 -5.18 9.67
C ALA A 43 -5.74 -6.58 9.35
N GLY A 44 -4.94 -7.47 8.74
CA GLY A 44 -5.37 -8.81 8.34
C GLY A 44 -6.45 -8.83 7.26
N LEU A 45 -6.53 -7.76 6.45
CA LEU A 45 -7.49 -7.63 5.35
C LEU A 45 -7.00 -8.36 4.09
N ILE A 46 -5.69 -8.46 3.95
CA ILE A 46 -5.01 -9.27 2.93
C ILE A 46 -3.99 -10.19 3.61
N ASP A 47 -3.77 -11.37 3.04
CA ASP A 47 -2.70 -12.26 3.48
C ASP A 47 -1.33 -11.83 2.94
N ASP A 48 -0.28 -12.57 3.31
CA ASP A 48 1.11 -12.33 2.87
C ASP A 48 1.34 -12.56 1.37
N THR A 49 0.33 -13.06 0.64
CA THR A 49 0.32 -13.18 -0.82
C THR A 49 -0.43 -12.03 -1.49
N GLY A 50 -1.02 -11.12 -0.70
CA GLY A 50 -1.82 -9.99 -1.18
C GLY A 50 -3.23 -10.36 -1.61
N ILE A 51 -3.71 -11.54 -1.18
CA ILE A 51 -5.06 -12.01 -1.48
C ILE A 51 -6.00 -11.52 -0.38
N PRO A 52 -7.15 -10.92 -0.72
CA PRO A 52 -8.14 -10.50 0.26
C PRO A 52 -8.63 -11.68 1.10
N VAL A 53 -8.56 -11.53 2.42
CA VAL A 53 -9.19 -12.46 3.36
C VAL A 53 -10.70 -12.21 3.28
N PRO A 54 -11.56 -13.23 3.10
CA PRO A 54 -12.99 -13.02 2.85
C PRO A 54 -13.68 -12.18 3.95
N LYS A 55 -14.41 -11.15 3.51
CA LYS A 55 -15.08 -10.05 4.27
C LYS A 55 -14.24 -8.83 4.73
N PRO A 56 -13.46 -8.15 3.89
CA PRO A 56 -13.05 -6.78 4.19
C PRO A 56 -13.97 -5.84 3.40
N GLY A 57 -14.98 -5.25 4.06
CA GLY A 57 -15.72 -4.14 3.45
C GLY A 57 -14.74 -3.01 3.11
N PHE A 58 -14.97 -2.28 2.01
CA PHE A 58 -14.08 -1.19 1.55
C PHE A 58 -13.76 -0.18 2.67
N ASP A 59 -14.72 0.08 3.56
CA ASP A 59 -14.55 0.96 4.73
C ASP A 59 -13.45 0.48 5.70
N LYS A 60 -13.22 -0.84 5.79
CA LYS A 60 -12.19 -1.41 6.66
C LYS A 60 -10.78 -1.14 6.16
N GLY A 61 -10.58 -1.10 4.84
CA GLY A 61 -9.29 -0.69 4.24
C GLY A 61 -8.96 0.76 4.58
N LEU A 62 -9.94 1.65 4.50
CA LEU A 62 -9.76 3.07 4.83
C LEU A 62 -9.49 3.30 6.33
N GLU A 63 -10.18 2.57 7.22
CA GLU A 63 -9.92 2.59 8.66
C GLU A 63 -8.48 2.13 8.98
N ALA A 64 -8.05 1.01 8.40
CA ALA A 64 -6.71 0.46 8.58
C ALA A 64 -5.62 1.45 8.14
N TYR A 65 -5.80 2.07 6.96
CA TYR A 65 -4.85 3.06 6.46
C TYR A 65 -4.73 4.30 7.38
N ARG A 66 -5.87 4.78 7.91
CA ARG A 66 -5.89 5.92 8.83
C ARG A 66 -5.16 5.60 10.13
N ASP A 67 -5.40 4.43 10.71
CA ASP A 67 -4.71 3.97 11.93
C ASP A 67 -3.20 3.82 11.69
N TRP A 68 -2.82 3.20 10.58
CA TRP A 68 -1.42 3.03 10.19
C TRP A 68 -0.68 4.36 10.09
N CYS A 69 -1.30 5.37 9.44
CA CYS A 69 -0.76 6.72 9.34
C CYS A 69 -0.56 7.45 10.68
N LEU A 70 -1.28 7.06 11.74
CA LEU A 70 -1.08 7.61 13.09
C LEU A 70 0.13 6.99 13.77
N ARG A 71 0.44 5.72 13.47
CA ARG A 71 1.58 4.99 14.04
C ARG A 71 2.89 5.22 13.30
N HIS A 72 2.82 5.55 12.01
CA HIS A 72 3.97 5.73 11.11
C HIS A 72 3.97 7.13 10.44
N PRO A 73 4.10 8.21 11.22
CA PRO A 73 4.01 9.58 10.70
C PRO A 73 5.10 9.94 9.69
N GLU A 74 6.29 9.35 9.80
CA GLU A 74 7.44 9.51 8.90
C GLU A 74 7.23 8.86 7.53
N SER A 75 6.29 7.93 7.43
CA SER A 75 6.01 7.17 6.22
C SER A 75 4.98 7.84 5.31
N LYS A 76 4.49 9.04 5.64
CA LYS A 76 3.57 9.75 4.75
C LYS A 76 4.32 10.25 3.51
N PRO A 77 3.80 10.02 2.29
CA PRO A 77 4.35 10.68 1.11
C PRO A 77 4.24 12.19 1.31
N ASP A 78 5.34 12.90 1.08
CA ASP A 78 5.39 14.35 1.14
C ASP A 78 4.25 14.92 0.28
N ARG A 79 3.33 15.67 0.92
CA ARG A 79 2.16 16.27 0.27
C ARG A 79 2.53 17.17 -0.92
N THR A 80 3.78 17.63 -1.01
CA THR A 80 4.26 18.40 -2.17
C THR A 80 4.45 17.56 -3.44
N ARG A 81 4.60 16.24 -3.36
CA ARG A 81 4.71 15.36 -4.55
C ARG A 81 3.35 15.03 -5.20
N LEU A 82 2.23 15.29 -4.52
CA LEU A 82 0.89 14.99 -5.03
C LEU A 82 0.28 16.12 -5.89
N ASN A 83 0.86 17.34 -5.84
CA ASN A 83 0.32 18.53 -6.53
C ASN A 83 1.09 18.93 -7.82
N GLY A 84 1.94 18.04 -8.34
CA GLY A 84 2.88 18.36 -9.42
C GLY A 84 2.49 17.96 -10.85
N GLN A 85 1.24 17.55 -11.12
CA GLN A 85 0.77 17.30 -12.48
C GLN A 85 -0.41 18.22 -12.81
N VAL A 86 -0.09 19.31 -13.49
CA VAL A 86 -0.99 20.08 -14.36
C VAL A 86 -0.50 19.91 -15.79
#